data_AF-A0A077FKU0-F1
#
_entry.id   AF-A0A077FKU0-F1
#
_cell.length_a   1.000
_cell.length_b   1.000
_cell.length_c   1.000
_cell.angle_alpha   90.00
_cell.angle_beta   90.00
_cell.angle_gamma   90.00
#
_symmetry.space_group_name_H-M   'P 1'
#
loop_
_entity.id
_entity.type
_entity.pdbx_description
1 polymer ?
#
loop_
_entity_poly.entity_id
_entity_poly.type
_entity_poly.pdbx_seq_one_letter_code
_entity_poly.pdbx_strand_id
1 'polypeptide(L)'
;MKRFLIVIATLISILIAYIFIKDWLDNRPLKFESYKNREEFNTVLKTQFPLGSDIREMMKLFEQSGARCKDRSGEEDMSHDMKKYDIIYWCEYESGWLSLPPFQVYEIWFMGDKNHKLIEIFGSTYTGFVI
;
A
#
# COMPACT_ATOMS: atom_id res chain seq x y z
N MET A 1 -25.32 26.27 23.42
CA MET A 1 -25.43 24.90 22.89
C MET A 1 -25.87 24.82 21.43
N LYS A 2 -27.05 25.29 21.00
CA LYS A 2 -27.50 25.15 19.58
C LYS A 2 -26.53 25.75 18.54
N ARG A 3 -26.00 26.96 18.76
CA ARG A 3 -25.01 27.59 17.87
C ARG A 3 -23.68 26.82 17.80
N PHE A 4 -23.28 26.19 18.89
CA PHE A 4 -22.06 25.38 18.96
C PHE A 4 -22.21 24.06 18.18
N LEU A 5 -23.37 23.41 18.30
CA LEU A 5 -23.69 22.21 17.51
C LEU A 5 -23.72 22.48 16.01
N ILE A 6 -24.22 23.65 15.59
CA ILE A 6 -24.23 24.06 14.18
C ILE A 6 -22.80 24.19 13.64
N VAL A 7 -21.91 24.85 14.39
CA VAL A 7 -20.50 25.00 13.98
C VAL A 7 -19.81 23.64 13.84
N ILE A 8 -20.02 22.72 14.79
CA ILE A 8 -19.46 21.36 14.70
C ILE A 8 -20.00 20.63 13.46
N ALA A 9 -21.31 20.69 13.22
CA ALA A 9 -21.93 20.04 12.07
C ALA A 9 -21.35 20.57 10.74
N THR A 10 -21.19 21.90 10.61
CA THR A 10 -20.60 22.50 9.41
C THR A 10 -19.15 22.05 9.19
N LEU A 11 -18.34 22.01 10.26
CA LEU A 11 -16.95 21.53 10.16
C LEU A 11 -16.87 20.06 9.73
N ILE A 12 -17.74 19.21 10.28
CA ILE A 12 -17.81 17.79 9.90
C ILE A 12 -18.22 17.66 8.42
N SER A 13 -19.23 18.42 7.95
CA SER A 13 -19.64 18.38 6.55
C SER A 13 -18.54 18.81 5.59
N ILE A 14 -17.77 19.85 5.94
CA ILE A 14 -16.61 20.30 5.14
C ILE A 14 -15.54 19.21 5.10
N LEU A 15 -15.24 18.57 6.23
CA LEU A 15 -14.25 17.51 6.31
C LEU A 15 -14.64 16.30 5.46
N ILE A 16 -15.91 15.88 5.53
CA ILE A 16 -16.45 14.78 4.73
C ILE A 16 -16.37 15.13 3.23
N ALA A 17 -16.81 16.33 2.84
CA ALA A 17 -16.73 16.77 1.45
C ALA A 17 -15.27 16.78 0.95
N TYR A 18 -14.33 17.23 1.78
CA TYR A 18 -12.91 17.20 1.45
C TYR A 18 -12.40 15.78 1.20
N ILE A 19 -12.75 14.81 2.05
CA ILE A 19 -12.34 13.40 1.90
C ILE A 19 -12.85 12.85 0.55
N PHE A 20 -14.12 13.08 0.22
CA PHE A 20 -14.69 12.61 -1.05
C PHE A 20 -14.06 13.28 -2.28
N ILE A 21 -13.84 14.61 -2.24
CA ILE A 21 -13.19 15.33 -3.35
C ILE A 21 -11.75 14.84 -3.54
N LYS A 22 -11.02 14.64 -2.44
CA LYS A 22 -9.65 14.13 -2.48
C LYS A 22 -9.62 12.75 -3.15
N ASP A 23 -10.49 11.83 -2.76
CA ASP A 23 -10.54 10.49 -3.37
C ASP A 23 -10.96 10.54 -4.85
N TRP A 24 -11.91 11.42 -5.20
CA TRP A 24 -12.33 11.59 -6.59
C TRP A 24 -11.22 12.14 -7.50
N LEU A 25 -10.37 13.03 -6.98
CA LEU A 25 -9.22 13.59 -7.71
C LEU A 25 -7.96 12.71 -7.62
N ASP A 26 -7.99 11.62 -6.86
CA ASP A 26 -6.86 10.71 -6.71
C ASP A 26 -6.72 9.82 -7.96
N ASN A 27 -5.72 10.15 -8.78
CA ASN A 27 -5.39 9.49 -10.04
C ASN A 27 -4.22 8.51 -9.90
N ARG A 28 -3.86 8.09 -8.68
CA ARG A 28 -2.79 7.12 -8.46
C ARG A 28 -3.15 5.77 -9.11
N PRO A 29 -2.18 5.06 -9.71
CA PRO A 29 -2.45 3.79 -10.38
C PRO A 29 -2.87 2.69 -9.41
N LEU A 30 -2.44 2.75 -8.15
CA LEU A 30 -2.98 1.95 -7.05
C LEU A 30 -3.51 2.86 -5.94
N LYS A 31 -4.73 2.56 -5.51
CA LYS A 31 -5.33 3.12 -4.30
C LYS A 31 -5.26 2.07 -3.20
N PHE A 32 -4.16 2.02 -2.47
CA PHE A 32 -3.96 1.04 -1.40
C PHE A 32 -5.10 1.06 -0.38
N GLU A 33 -5.63 2.23 -0.08
CA GLU A 33 -6.70 2.42 0.91
C GLU A 33 -8.04 1.80 0.49
N SER A 34 -8.20 1.45 -0.79
CA SER A 34 -9.39 0.73 -1.24
C SER A 34 -9.50 -0.70 -0.70
N TYR A 35 -8.39 -1.30 -0.25
CA TYR A 35 -8.35 -2.68 0.24
C TYR A 35 -8.53 -2.71 1.75
N LYS A 36 -9.61 -3.35 2.21
CA LYS A 36 -10.07 -3.30 3.61
C LYS A 36 -9.27 -4.21 4.53
N ASN A 37 -8.74 -5.30 3.99
CA ASN A 37 -8.00 -6.29 4.78
C ASN A 37 -6.91 -6.97 3.94
N ARG A 38 -6.05 -7.72 4.64
CA ARG A 38 -4.93 -8.46 4.08
C ARG A 38 -5.35 -9.46 2.98
N GLU A 39 -6.49 -10.11 3.12
CA GLU A 39 -6.92 -11.15 2.17
C GLU A 39 -7.36 -10.53 0.84
N GLU A 40 -8.17 -9.47 0.90
CA GLU A 40 -8.56 -8.67 -0.26
C GLU A 40 -7.34 -8.09 -0.96
N PHE A 41 -6.42 -7.51 -0.19
CA PHE A 41 -5.19 -6.94 -0.73
C PHE A 41 -4.34 -7.98 -1.44
N ASN A 42 -4.07 -9.13 -0.81
CA ASN A 42 -3.31 -10.22 -1.43
C ASN A 42 -3.98 -10.77 -2.69
N THR A 43 -5.31 -10.88 -2.69
CA THR A 43 -6.07 -11.38 -3.84
C THR A 43 -5.88 -10.45 -5.04
N VAL A 44 -6.00 -9.14 -4.82
CA VAL A 44 -5.81 -8.14 -5.88
C VAL A 44 -4.37 -8.14 -6.38
N LEU A 45 -3.38 -8.17 -5.47
CA LEU A 45 -1.96 -8.24 -5.84
C LEU A 45 -1.69 -9.43 -6.77
N LYS A 46 -2.14 -10.63 -6.42
CA LYS A 46 -1.93 -11.83 -7.22
C LYS A 46 -2.71 -11.83 -8.55
N THR A 47 -3.84 -11.16 -8.59
CA THR A 47 -4.67 -11.06 -9.80
C THR A 47 -4.09 -10.05 -10.79
N GLN A 48 -3.65 -8.90 -10.30
CA GLN A 48 -3.11 -7.82 -11.12
C GLN A 48 -1.67 -8.08 -11.56
N PHE A 49 -0.91 -8.82 -10.75
CA PHE A 49 0.50 -9.14 -11.00
C PHE A 49 0.70 -10.66 -11.00
N PRO A 50 0.38 -11.34 -12.12
CA PRO A 50 0.59 -12.77 -12.23
C PRO A 50 2.08 -13.12 -12.19
N LEU A 51 2.39 -14.38 -11.88
CA LEU A 51 3.76 -14.89 -11.89
C LEU A 51 4.42 -14.67 -13.26
N GLY A 52 5.71 -14.34 -13.25
CA GLY A 52 6.46 -13.95 -14.45
C GLY A 52 6.34 -12.47 -14.83
N SER A 53 5.53 -11.67 -14.11
CA SER A 53 5.51 -10.21 -14.29
C SER A 53 6.88 -9.58 -14.00
N ASP A 54 7.20 -8.46 -14.65
CA ASP A 54 8.45 -7.75 -14.40
C ASP A 54 8.35 -6.93 -13.10
N ILE A 55 9.17 -7.29 -12.12
CA ILE A 55 9.15 -6.66 -10.80
C ILE A 55 9.49 -5.17 -10.88
N ARG A 56 10.31 -4.72 -11.84
CA ARG A 56 10.69 -3.31 -11.96
C ARG A 56 9.50 -2.44 -12.39
N GLU A 57 8.67 -2.96 -13.30
CA GLU A 57 7.45 -2.27 -13.71
C GLU A 57 6.46 -2.19 -12.56
N MET A 58 6.36 -3.26 -11.78
CA MET A 58 5.54 -3.30 -10.57
C MET A 58 6.03 -2.27 -9.56
N MET A 59 7.31 -2.27 -9.19
CA MET A 59 7.88 -1.29 -8.26
C MET A 59 7.59 0.15 -8.69
N LYS A 60 7.83 0.48 -9.97
CA LYS A 60 7.55 1.80 -10.51
C LYS A 60 6.09 2.21 -10.30
N LEU A 61 5.17 1.30 -10.52
CA LEU A 61 3.73 1.52 -10.34
C LEU A 61 3.38 1.76 -8.86
N PHE A 62 4.02 1.04 -7.94
CA PHE A 62 3.85 1.22 -6.50
C PHE A 62 4.43 2.56 -6.02
N GLU A 63 5.62 2.93 -6.47
CA GLU A 63 6.26 4.22 -6.16
C GLU A 63 5.44 5.40 -6.70
N GLN A 64 4.92 5.28 -7.93
CA GLN A 64 3.99 6.26 -8.50
C GLN A 64 2.68 6.37 -7.72
N SER A 65 2.32 5.34 -6.96
CA SER A 65 1.17 5.32 -6.06
C SER A 65 1.50 5.81 -4.64
N GLY A 66 2.74 6.26 -4.41
CA GLY A 66 3.21 6.82 -3.15
C GLY A 66 3.84 5.81 -2.20
N ALA A 67 4.04 4.56 -2.61
CA ALA A 67 4.77 3.59 -1.79
C ALA A 67 6.28 3.90 -1.82
N ARG A 68 6.99 3.57 -0.73
CA ARG A 68 8.45 3.57 -0.67
C ARG A 68 8.95 2.17 -0.91
N CYS A 69 9.76 1.96 -1.93
CA CYS A 69 10.33 0.66 -2.26
C CYS A 69 11.82 0.60 -1.93
N LYS A 70 12.29 -0.57 -1.50
CA LYS A 70 13.69 -0.86 -1.20
C LYS A 70 14.09 -2.22 -1.73
N ASP A 71 15.27 -2.29 -2.32
CA ASP A 71 15.93 -3.57 -2.58
C ASP A 71 16.42 -4.13 -1.25
N ARG A 72 15.99 -5.36 -0.93
CA ARG A 72 16.41 -6.12 0.25
C ARG A 72 17.19 -7.37 -0.17
N SER A 73 17.57 -7.47 -1.45
CA SER A 73 18.35 -8.58 -1.99
C SER A 73 19.73 -8.63 -1.32
N GLY A 74 20.10 -9.79 -0.79
CA GLY A 74 21.42 -10.02 -0.19
C GLY A 74 21.59 -9.51 1.24
N GLU A 75 20.54 -9.03 1.89
CA GLU A 75 20.63 -8.67 3.30
C GLU A 75 20.75 -9.91 4.21
N GLU A 76 21.61 -9.80 5.22
CA GLU A 76 22.01 -10.93 6.07
C GLU A 76 20.88 -11.38 7.01
N ASP A 77 20.00 -10.45 7.39
CA ASP A 77 18.88 -10.63 8.33
C ASP A 77 17.65 -11.30 7.70
N MET A 78 17.69 -11.63 6.41
CA MET A 78 16.57 -12.32 5.75
C MET A 78 16.39 -13.75 6.25
N SER A 79 15.13 -14.17 6.31
CA SER A 79 14.78 -15.54 6.68
C SER A 79 15.36 -16.55 5.69
N HIS A 80 15.69 -17.75 6.17
CA HIS A 80 16.26 -18.81 5.32
C HIS A 80 15.35 -19.12 4.12
N ASP A 81 14.03 -19.06 4.30
CA ASP A 81 13.05 -19.34 3.24
C ASP A 81 13.02 -18.28 2.14
N MET A 82 13.44 -17.05 2.44
CA MET A 82 13.55 -15.95 1.48
C MET A 82 14.87 -16.00 0.70
N LYS A 83 15.94 -16.59 1.26
CA LYS A 83 17.26 -16.69 0.59
C LYS A 83 17.27 -17.54 -0.69
N LYS A 84 16.20 -18.27 -0.99
CA LYS A 84 16.04 -19.03 -2.24
C LYS A 84 15.73 -18.14 -3.45
N TYR A 85 15.35 -16.88 -3.24
CA TYR A 85 15.05 -15.91 -4.29
C TYR A 85 16.29 -15.08 -4.61
N ASP A 86 16.53 -14.83 -5.89
CA ASP A 86 17.67 -14.01 -6.33
C ASP A 86 17.44 -12.53 -6.04
N ILE A 87 16.17 -12.10 -6.08
CA ILE A 87 15.76 -10.70 -5.95
C ILE A 87 14.61 -10.60 -4.96
N ILE A 88 14.73 -9.68 -4.01
CA ILE A 88 13.71 -9.38 -3.01
C ILE A 88 13.54 -7.87 -2.89
N TYR A 89 12.34 -7.38 -3.17
CA TYR A 89 11.96 -6.00 -2.94
C TYR A 89 10.89 -5.92 -1.87
N TRP A 90 11.02 -4.90 -1.03
CA TRP A 90 10.04 -4.52 -0.04
C TRP A 90 9.49 -3.15 -0.39
N CYS A 91 8.17 -3.02 -0.45
CA CYS A 91 7.50 -1.75 -0.64
C CYS A 91 6.52 -1.50 0.50
N GLU A 92 6.43 -0.25 0.93
CA GLU A 92 5.57 0.16 2.03
C GLU A 92 4.80 1.42 1.65
N TYR A 93 3.50 1.40 1.90
CA TYR A 93 2.63 2.57 1.80
C TYR A 93 1.96 2.85 3.14
N GLU A 94 2.12 4.07 3.65
CA GLU A 94 1.45 4.55 4.86
C GLU A 94 0.29 5.45 4.46
N SER A 95 -0.93 5.06 4.82
CA SER A 95 -2.11 5.91 4.61
C SER A 95 -2.18 7.03 5.64
N GLY A 96 -2.67 8.19 5.20
CA GLY A 96 -2.81 9.37 6.06
C GLY A 96 -4.02 9.29 6.99
N TRP A 97 -4.07 10.20 7.96
CA TRP A 97 -5.19 10.33 8.91
C TRP A 97 -6.54 10.72 8.26
N LEU A 98 -6.51 11.26 7.03
CA LEU A 98 -7.69 11.59 6.21
C LEU A 98 -7.99 10.52 5.14
N SER A 99 -7.36 9.35 5.23
CA SER A 99 -7.65 8.22 4.35
C SER A 99 -8.69 7.28 4.99
N LEU A 100 -9.36 6.48 4.18
CA LEU A 100 -10.25 5.40 4.62
C LEU A 100 -9.65 4.07 4.13
N PRO A 101 -9.00 3.24 4.97
CA PRO A 101 -8.77 3.34 6.42
C PRO A 101 -7.63 4.32 6.82
N PRO A 102 -7.72 5.00 7.98
CA PRO A 102 -6.69 5.94 8.42
C PRO A 102 -5.52 5.22 9.10
N PHE A 103 -4.29 5.74 8.91
CA PHE A 103 -3.06 5.22 9.52
C PHE A 103 -2.78 3.73 9.26
N GLN A 104 -3.40 3.16 8.25
CA GLN A 104 -3.11 1.82 7.79
C GLN A 104 -1.77 1.81 7.03
N VAL A 105 -0.91 0.88 7.36
CA VAL A 105 0.30 0.55 6.59
C VAL A 105 0.01 -0.66 5.72
N TYR A 106 0.45 -0.57 4.47
CA TYR A 106 0.40 -1.62 3.46
C TYR A 106 1.83 -2.00 3.13
N GLU A 107 2.21 -3.22 3.47
CA GLU A 107 3.53 -3.77 3.21
C GLU A 107 3.44 -4.81 2.10
N ILE A 108 4.36 -4.78 1.15
CA ILE A 108 4.39 -5.66 -0.01
C ILE A 108 5.80 -6.18 -0.20
N TRP A 109 5.89 -7.50 -0.40
CA TRP A 109 7.11 -8.20 -0.74
C TRP A 109 7.00 -8.77 -2.15
N PHE A 110 7.97 -8.43 -2.99
CA PHE A 110 8.14 -9.00 -4.31
C PHE A 110 9.38 -9.89 -4.29
N MET A 111 9.23 -11.13 -4.71
CA MET A 111 10.31 -12.12 -4.73
C MET A 111 10.43 -12.67 -6.15
N GLY A 112 11.63 -12.67 -6.69
CA GLY A 112 11.86 -13.00 -8.09
C GLY A 112 13.17 -13.70 -8.39
N ASP A 113 13.31 -14.04 -9.67
CA ASP A 113 14.56 -14.57 -10.23
C ASP A 113 15.54 -13.45 -10.60
N LYS A 114 16.76 -13.84 -10.96
CA LYS A 114 17.81 -12.94 -11.48
C LYS A 114 17.39 -12.10 -12.69
N ASN A 115 16.35 -12.50 -13.43
CA ASN A 115 15.82 -11.76 -14.58
C ASN A 115 14.71 -10.77 -14.18
N HIS A 116 14.51 -10.56 -12.87
CA HIS A 116 13.47 -9.69 -12.31
C HIS A 116 12.04 -10.18 -12.62
N LYS A 117 11.87 -11.49 -12.80
CA LYS A 117 10.56 -12.11 -13.01
C LYS A 117 9.96 -12.53 -11.67
N LEU A 118 8.71 -12.14 -11.45
CA LEU A 118 7.98 -12.44 -10.22
C LEU A 118 7.79 -13.94 -10.04
N ILE A 119 8.27 -14.47 -8.92
CA ILE A 119 8.02 -15.85 -8.48
C ILE A 119 6.99 -15.87 -7.35
N GLU A 120 7.05 -14.90 -6.44
CA GLU A 120 6.11 -14.79 -5.33
C GLU A 120 5.83 -13.33 -4.99
N ILE A 121 4.58 -13.06 -4.63
CA ILE A 121 4.13 -11.76 -4.12
C ILE A 121 3.28 -11.98 -2.88
N PHE A 122 3.53 -11.17 -1.87
CA PHE A 122 2.77 -11.19 -0.64
C PHE A 122 2.59 -9.76 -0.11
N GLY A 123 1.37 -9.46 0.34
CA GLY A 123 1.02 -8.21 0.98
C GLY A 123 0.54 -8.43 2.42
N SER A 124 0.85 -7.50 3.31
CA SER A 124 0.28 -7.43 4.64
C SER A 124 -0.26 -6.04 4.92
N THR A 125 -1.21 -5.95 5.84
CA THR A 125 -1.77 -4.68 6.29
C THR A 125 -1.78 -4.66 7.81
N TYR A 126 -1.32 -3.56 8.41
CA TYR A 126 -1.37 -3.34 9.86
C TYR A 126 -1.60 -1.87 10.19
N THR A 127 -2.13 -1.57 11.36
CA THR A 127 -2.30 -0.17 11.81
C THR A 127 -0.95 0.38 12.23
N GLY A 128 -0.54 1.48 11.61
CA GLY A 128 0.64 2.25 12.01
C GLY A 128 0.37 2.98 13.32
N PHE A 129 1.29 2.86 14.28
CA PHE A 129 1.25 3.63 15.50
C PHE A 129 1.85 5.01 15.24
N VAL A 130 1.03 6.05 15.36
CA VAL A 130 1.52 7.43 15.47
C VAL A 130 1.94 7.62 16.94
N ILE A 131 3.26 7.70 17.19
CA ILE A 131 3.82 8.11 18.49
C ILE A 131 3.86 9.64 18.54
#